data_AF-A0A6J6N672-F1
#
_entry.id   AF-A0A6J6N672-F1
#
_cell.length_a   1.000
_cell.length_b   1.000
_cell.length_c   1.000
_cell.angle_alpha   90.00
_cell.angle_beta   90.00
_cell.angle_gamma   90.00
#
_symmetry.space_group_name_H-M   'P 1'
#
loop_
_entity.id
_entity.type
_entity.pdbx_description
1 polymer ?
#
loop_
_entity_poly.entity_id
_entity_poly.type
_entity_poly.pdbx_seq_one_letter_code
_entity_poly.pdbx_strand_id
1 'polypeptide(L)'
;MTRDENLWPMVAKTGVARLAIISKASVIPIAQWGDQNLLAPYSKRVVLWRRTKITYLAGPALDFSKWYGKEEDQAALVEATAYAMAEITKLLEQIRGELAPHEIFDPHKSPLPRTGNFKKKKD
;
A
#
# COMPACT_ATOMS: atom_id res chain seq x y z
N MET A 1 -0.39 -2.16 6.72
CA MET A 1 -0.23 -3.62 6.51
C MET A 1 -1.38 -4.10 5.65
N THR A 2 -1.06 -4.75 4.53
CA THR A 2 -2.06 -5.31 3.61
C THR A 2 -2.70 -6.57 4.21
N ARG A 3 -3.93 -6.87 3.78
CA ARG A 3 -4.64 -8.11 4.11
C ARG A 3 -4.67 -9.10 2.94
N ASP A 4 -4.12 -8.70 1.80
CA ASP A 4 -3.96 -9.56 0.63
C ASP A 4 -3.05 -10.75 0.97
N GLU A 5 -3.43 -11.96 0.52
CA GLU A 5 -2.68 -13.19 0.80
C GLU A 5 -1.29 -13.18 0.17
N ASN A 6 -1.18 -12.59 -1.02
CA ASN A 6 0.05 -12.45 -1.78
C ASN A 6 0.80 -11.15 -1.45
N LEU A 7 0.36 -10.43 -0.42
CA LEU A 7 0.95 -9.20 0.08
C LEU A 7 0.99 -8.05 -0.95
N TRP A 8 0.08 -8.05 -1.92
CA TRP A 8 -0.05 -6.92 -2.84
C TRP A 8 -0.64 -5.69 -2.13
N PRO A 9 -0.34 -4.47 -2.63
CA PRO A 9 -0.98 -3.26 -2.15
C PRO A 9 -2.50 -3.34 -2.33
N MET A 10 -3.24 -2.93 -1.31
CA MET A 10 -4.71 -2.93 -1.29
C MET A 10 -5.27 -1.52 -1.48
N VAL A 11 -6.59 -1.39 -1.65
CA VAL A 11 -7.24 -0.07 -1.64
C VAL A 11 -6.87 0.69 -0.37
N ALA A 12 -6.26 1.86 -0.56
CA ALA A 12 -5.75 2.69 0.54
C ALA A 12 -6.78 3.72 1.01
N LYS A 13 -6.52 4.26 2.21
CA LYS A 13 -7.29 5.40 2.73
C LYS A 13 -6.86 6.67 2.03
N THR A 14 -7.80 7.60 1.88
CA THR A 14 -7.63 8.86 1.12
C THR A 14 -6.76 9.93 1.80
N GLY A 15 -6.30 9.71 3.03
CA GLY A 15 -5.61 10.73 3.82
C GLY A 15 -4.32 11.26 3.18
N VAL A 16 -3.54 10.38 2.54
CA VAL A 16 -2.28 10.78 1.88
C VAL A 16 -2.56 11.71 0.71
N ALA A 17 -3.49 11.34 -0.18
CA ALA A 17 -3.88 12.19 -1.30
C ALA A 17 -4.43 13.54 -0.83
N ARG A 18 -5.26 13.54 0.22
CA ARG A 18 -5.82 14.76 0.78
C ARG A 18 -4.72 15.72 1.24
N LEU A 19 -3.75 15.22 2.02
CA LEU A 19 -2.63 16.04 2.49
C LEU A 19 -1.74 16.52 1.32
N ALA A 20 -1.48 15.66 0.33
CA ALA A 20 -0.68 16.01 -0.83
C ALA A 20 -1.30 17.15 -1.65
N ILE A 21 -2.62 17.10 -1.85
CA ILE A 21 -3.36 18.13 -2.60
C ILE A 21 -3.38 19.46 -1.82
N ILE A 22 -3.70 19.44 -0.51
CA ILE A 22 -3.74 20.64 0.35
C ILE A 22 -2.37 21.32 0.40
N SER A 23 -1.35 20.54 0.76
CA SER A 23 0.00 21.06 1.02
C SER A 23 0.80 21.33 -0.27
N LYS A 24 0.35 20.79 -1.40
CA LYS A 24 1.10 20.75 -2.68
C LYS A 24 2.50 20.16 -2.52
N ALA A 25 2.71 19.33 -1.49
CA ALA A 25 3.98 18.68 -1.25
C ALA A 25 4.20 17.53 -2.24
N SER A 26 5.45 17.34 -2.65
CA SER A 26 5.85 16.20 -3.48
C SER A 26 5.72 14.90 -2.70
N VAL A 27 4.95 13.94 -3.23
CA VAL A 27 4.84 12.60 -2.63
C VAL A 27 5.73 11.65 -3.42
N ILE A 28 6.62 10.96 -2.72
CA ILE A 28 7.51 9.97 -3.31
C ILE A 28 6.96 8.57 -2.98
N PRO A 29 6.59 7.76 -3.98
CA PRO A 29 6.12 6.41 -3.75
C PRO A 29 7.32 5.52 -3.46
N ILE A 30 7.23 4.70 -2.41
CA ILE A 30 8.28 3.76 -2.03
C ILE A 30 7.65 2.37 -1.91
N ALA A 31 8.16 1.42 -2.69
CA ALA A 31 7.83 0.01 -2.54
C ALA A 31 8.90 -0.68 -1.70
N GLN A 32 8.45 -1.62 -0.88
CA GLN A 32 9.29 -2.42 0.01
C GLN A 32 8.93 -3.90 -0.13
N TRP A 33 9.95 -4.76 -0.16
CA TRP A 33 9.78 -6.21 -0.21
C TRP A 33 10.86 -6.94 0.58
N GLY A 34 10.48 -8.03 1.25
CA GLY A 34 11.38 -8.92 1.98
C GLY A 34 11.28 -8.80 3.50
N ASP A 35 10.64 -7.76 4.02
CA ASP A 35 10.38 -7.57 5.46
C ASP A 35 9.46 -8.66 6.03
N GLN A 36 8.55 -9.21 5.23
CA GLN A 36 7.70 -10.32 5.62
C GLN A 36 8.49 -11.57 6.03
N ASN A 37 9.71 -11.74 5.52
CA ASN A 37 10.58 -12.86 5.86
C ASN A 37 11.27 -12.65 7.22
N LEU A 38 11.49 -11.39 7.61
CA LEU A 38 12.08 -11.04 8.91
C LEU A 38 11.00 -11.05 10.00
N LEU A 39 9.86 -10.41 9.74
CA LEU A 39 8.72 -10.31 10.64
C LEU A 39 7.42 -10.34 9.83
N ALA A 40 6.85 -11.54 9.70
CA ALA A 40 5.61 -11.74 8.95
C ALA A 40 4.43 -10.93 9.54
N PRO A 41 3.45 -10.52 8.71
CA PRO A 41 2.26 -9.80 9.16
C PRO A 41 1.57 -10.47 10.35
N TYR A 42 1.36 -9.70 11.42
CA TYR A 42 0.75 -10.13 12.68
C TYR A 42 1.52 -11.20 13.47
N SER A 43 2.76 -11.54 13.07
CA SER A 43 3.64 -12.42 13.84
C SER A 43 4.31 -11.65 14.99
N LYS A 44 4.56 -12.34 16.10
CA LYS A 44 5.47 -11.87 17.17
C LYS A 44 6.86 -12.51 17.09
N ARG A 45 7.06 -13.45 16.15
CA ARG A 45 8.31 -14.19 15.98
C ARG A 45 9.16 -13.48 14.94
N VAL A 46 10.27 -12.90 15.38
CA VAL A 46 11.29 -12.30 14.50
C VAL A 46 12.30 -13.38 14.12
N VAL A 47 12.60 -13.52 12.83
CA VAL A 47 13.55 -14.51 12.31
C VAL A 47 14.94 -13.87 12.22
N LEU A 48 15.72 -13.92 13.30
CA LEU A 48 17.04 -13.26 13.38
C LEU A 48 18.22 -14.13 12.91
N TRP A 49 18.04 -15.45 12.83
CA TRP A 49 19.11 -16.40 12.49
C TRP A 49 19.48 -16.47 11.00
N ARG A 50 18.68 -15.87 10.11
CA ARG A 50 18.90 -15.83 8.66
C ARG A 50 19.01 -14.37 8.24
N ARG A 51 20.05 -14.03 7.46
CA ARG A 51 20.17 -12.69 6.86
C ARG A 51 19.02 -12.51 5.87
N THR A 52 18.10 -11.60 6.19
CA THR A 52 16.96 -11.29 5.33
C THR A 52 17.34 -10.17 4.38
N LYS A 53 17.17 -10.38 3.07
CA LYS A 53 17.32 -9.32 2.06
C LYS A 53 16.02 -8.51 2.00
N ILE A 54 16.09 -7.24 2.39
CA ILE A 54 14.99 -6.28 2.26
C ILE A 54 15.38 -5.32 1.14
N THR A 55 14.49 -5.18 0.16
CA THR A 55 14.70 -4.31 -1.00
C THR A 55 13.71 -3.16 -0.95
N TYR A 56 14.21 -1.97 -1.19
CA TYR A 56 13.42 -0.75 -1.29
C TYR A 56 13.62 -0.14 -2.68
N LEU A 57 12.54 0.33 -3.28
CA LEU A 57 12.58 1.08 -4.52
C LEU A 57 11.74 2.35 -4.35
N ALA A 58 12.39 3.49 -4.50
CA ALA A 58 11.72 4.78 -4.53
C ALA A 58 11.48 5.20 -5.98
N GLY A 59 10.24 5.54 -6.30
CA GLY A 59 9.87 6.08 -7.60
C GLY A 59 10.09 7.59 -7.69
N PRO A 60 9.79 8.19 -8.86
CA PRO A 60 9.77 9.64 -9.02
C PRO A 60 8.66 10.28 -8.18
N ALA A 61 8.75 11.58 -7.95
CA ALA A 61 7.69 12.34 -7.30
C ALA A 61 6.39 12.25 -8.12
N LEU A 62 5.29 11.95 -7.45
CA LEU A 62 3.96 11.89 -8.04
C LEU A 62 3.43 13.30 -8.31
N ASP A 63 2.79 13.47 -9.47
CA ASP A 63 2.09 14.70 -9.79
C ASP A 63 0.61 14.61 -9.41
N PHE A 64 0.17 15.50 -8.52
CA PHE A 64 -1.22 15.63 -8.11
C PHE A 64 -1.93 16.85 -8.72
N SER A 65 -1.29 17.53 -9.68
CA SER A 65 -1.80 18.75 -10.31
C SER A 65 -3.25 18.65 -10.78
N LYS A 66 -3.63 17.50 -11.36
CA LYS A 66 -5.00 17.18 -11.80
C LYS A 66 -6.07 17.30 -10.71
N TRP A 67 -5.72 17.11 -9.44
CA TRP A 67 -6.65 17.08 -8.31
C TRP A 67 -6.55 18.31 -7.39
N TYR A 68 -5.74 19.31 -7.74
CA TYR A 68 -5.65 20.56 -6.98
C TYR A 68 -7.00 21.28 -6.89
N GLY A 69 -7.33 21.74 -5.68
CA GLY A 69 -8.61 22.38 -5.36
C GLY A 69 -9.79 21.41 -5.17
N LYS A 70 -9.58 20.09 -5.29
CA LYS A 70 -10.62 19.06 -5.09
C LYS A 70 -10.46 18.30 -3.77
N GLU A 71 -10.03 19.02 -2.73
CA GLU A 71 -9.62 18.47 -1.43
C GLU A 71 -10.81 17.95 -0.60
N GLU A 72 -12.01 18.43 -0.92
CA GLU A 72 -13.28 18.07 -0.29
C GLU A 72 -14.09 17.05 -1.12
N ASP A 73 -13.72 16.86 -2.39
CA ASP A 73 -14.40 15.90 -3.25
C ASP A 73 -13.88 14.48 -2.97
N GLN A 74 -14.73 13.67 -2.35
CA GLN A 74 -14.41 12.29 -2.00
C GLN A 74 -14.05 11.45 -3.23
N ALA A 75 -14.69 11.66 -4.39
CA ALA A 75 -14.40 10.89 -5.59
C ALA A 75 -13.00 11.23 -6.13
N ALA A 76 -12.66 12.51 -6.16
CA ALA A 76 -11.33 12.99 -6.54
C ALA A 76 -10.23 12.43 -5.62
N LEU A 77 -10.47 12.40 -4.31
CA LEU A 77 -9.52 11.85 -3.34
C LEU A 77 -9.31 10.34 -3.53
N VAL A 78 -10.37 9.59 -3.81
CA VAL A 78 -10.28 8.15 -4.11
C VAL A 78 -9.47 7.92 -5.37
N GLU A 79 -9.72 8.68 -6.43
CA GLU A 79 -8.99 8.58 -7.70
C GLU A 79 -7.50 8.92 -7.51
N ALA A 80 -7.18 10.03 -6.84
CA ALA A 80 -5.81 10.44 -6.56
C ALA A 80 -5.05 9.40 -5.71
N THR A 81 -5.73 8.79 -4.75
CA THR A 81 -5.16 7.72 -3.93
C THR A 81 -4.93 6.46 -4.75
N ALA A 82 -5.88 6.09 -5.62
CA ALA A 82 -5.73 4.95 -6.53
C ALA A 82 -4.55 5.15 -7.49
N TYR A 83 -4.34 6.37 -7.99
CA TYR A 83 -3.17 6.73 -8.79
C TYR A 83 -1.86 6.49 -8.02
N ALA A 84 -1.75 6.99 -6.79
CA ALA A 84 -0.56 6.78 -5.97
C ALA A 84 -0.29 5.30 -5.66
N MET A 85 -1.35 4.54 -5.37
CA MET A 85 -1.24 3.10 -5.12
C MET A 85 -0.84 2.32 -6.37
N ALA A 86 -1.32 2.72 -7.56
CA ALA A 86 -0.92 2.10 -8.82
C ALA A 86 0.58 2.26 -9.08
N GLU A 87 1.15 3.44 -8.81
CA GLU A 87 2.59 3.67 -8.95
C GLU A 87 3.40 2.83 -7.95
N ILE A 88 2.94 2.70 -6.70
CA ILE A 88 3.58 1.80 -5.73
C ILE A 88 3.51 0.34 -6.20
N THR A 89 2.38 -0.09 -6.78
CA THR A 89 2.23 -1.44 -7.34
C THR A 89 3.23 -1.68 -8.46
N LYS A 90 3.41 -0.75 -9.41
CA LYS A 90 4.41 -0.86 -10.48
C LYS A 90 5.83 -1.01 -9.95
N LEU A 91 6.18 -0.25 -8.90
CA LEU A 91 7.49 -0.40 -8.25
C LEU A 91 7.63 -1.79 -7.59
N LEU A 92 6.56 -2.31 -7.00
CA LEU A 92 6.56 -3.63 -6.39
C LEU A 92 6.66 -4.76 -7.43
N GLU A 93 5.99 -4.62 -8.58
CA GLU A 93 6.14 -5.54 -9.72
C GLU A 93 7.60 -5.62 -10.17
N GLN A 94 8.31 -4.49 -10.25
CA GLN A 94 9.74 -4.47 -10.57
C GLN A 94 10.60 -5.19 -9.52
N ILE A 95 10.31 -4.98 -8.23
CA ILE A 95 11.05 -5.66 -7.16
C ILE A 95 10.80 -7.17 -7.17
N ARG A 96 9.56 -7.59 -7.46
CA ARG A 96 9.14 -9.01 -7.42
C ARG A 96 9.43 -9.75 -8.71
N GLY A 97 9.51 -9.06 -9.85
CA GLY A 97 9.58 -9.67 -11.18
C GLY A 97 8.27 -10.36 -11.59
N GLU A 98 7.15 -9.99 -10.96
CA GLU A 98 5.82 -10.57 -11.15
C GLU A 98 4.82 -9.46 -11.49
N LEU A 99 3.77 -9.80 -12.23
CA LEU A 99 2.66 -8.87 -12.48
C LEU A 99 1.66 -8.89 -11.33
N ALA A 100 1.16 -7.72 -10.97
CA ALA A 100 0.11 -7.58 -9.99
C ALA A 100 -1.20 -8.19 -10.51
N PRO A 101 -2.06 -8.72 -9.61
CA PRO A 101 -3.37 -9.21 -10.01
C PRO A 101 -4.21 -8.09 -10.60
N HIS A 102 -5.06 -8.44 -11.57
CA HIS A 102 -5.98 -7.49 -12.20
C HIS A 102 -7.00 -6.92 -11.20
N GLU A 103 -7.39 -7.71 -10.20
CA GLU A 103 -8.28 -7.26 -9.13
C GLU A 103 -7.46 -6.87 -7.89
N ILE A 104 -7.52 -5.58 -7.54
CA ILE A 104 -6.90 -5.05 -6.31
C ILE A 104 -7.78 -5.40 -5.12
N PHE A 105 -7.18 -5.94 -4.06
CA PHE A 105 -7.91 -6.27 -2.84
C PHE A 105 -8.58 -5.02 -2.24
N ASP A 106 -9.91 -5.06 -2.11
CA ASP A 106 -10.71 -4.02 -1.45
C ASP A 106 -11.15 -4.49 -0.04
N PRO A 107 -10.61 -3.88 1.04
CA PRO A 107 -11.00 -4.20 2.40
C PRO A 107 -12.47 -3.90 2.72
N HIS A 108 -13.18 -3.10 1.92
CA HIS A 108 -14.58 -2.75 2.13
C HIS A 108 -15.54 -3.84 1.64
N LYS A 109 -15.11 -4.62 0.65
CA LYS A 109 -15.90 -5.73 0.07
C LYS A 109 -15.55 -7.08 0.69
N SER A 110 -14.43 -7.15 1.41
CA SER A 110 -13.95 -8.37 2.05
C SER A 110 -14.74 -8.72 3.32
N PRO A 111 -14.96 -10.02 3.61
CA PRO A 111 -15.52 -10.47 4.89
C PRO A 111 -14.55 -10.32 6.07
N LEU A 112 -13.30 -9.90 5.83
CA LEU A 112 -12.30 -9.75 6.88
C LEU A 112 -12.56 -8.51 7.76
N PRO A 113 -12.24 -8.58 9.07
CA PRO A 113 -12.41 -7.44 9.96
C PRO A 113 -11.50 -6.26 9.54
N ARG A 114 -12.11 -5.06 9.47
CA ARG A 114 -11.47 -3.82 9.02
C ARG A 114 -10.34 -3.33 9.93
N THR A 115 -10.37 -3.71 11.20
CA THR A 115 -9.36 -3.36 12.21
C THR A 115 -8.93 -4.61 13.00
N GLY A 116 -7.77 -4.53 13.66
CA GLY A 116 -7.25 -5.63 14.47
C GLY A 116 -6.54 -6.73 13.69
N ASN A 117 -6.22 -7.81 14.41
CA ASN A 117 -5.57 -9.00 13.87
C ASN A 117 -6.61 -9.97 13.33
N PHE A 118 -6.76 -10.03 12.01
CA PHE A 118 -7.70 -10.94 11.35
C PHE A 118 -7.25 -12.42 11.39
N LYS A 119 -5.98 -12.69 11.70
CA LYS A 119 -5.44 -14.05 11.83
C LYS A 119 -5.66 -14.68 13.20
N LYS A 120 -6.15 -13.92 14.19
CA LYS A 120 -6.57 -14.53 15.46
C LYS A 120 -7.83 -15.34 15.19
N LYS A 121 -7.78 -16.67 15.40
CA LYS A 121 -9.00 -17.47 15.54
C LYS A 121 -9.88 -16.78 16.59
N LYS A 122 -11.15 -16.61 16.27
CA LYS A 122 -12.20 -16.44 17.28
C LYS A 122 -12.27 -17.80 17.99
N ASP A 123 -11.47 -17.95 19.03
CA ASP A 123 -11.76 -18.93 20.09
C ASP A 123 -12.84 -18.33 21.00
#